data_AF-A0A845QZL3-F1
#
_entry.id   AF-A0A845QZL3-F1
#
_cell.length_a   1.000
_cell.length_b   1.000
_cell.length_c   1.000
_cell.angle_alpha   90.00
_cell.angle_beta   90.00
_cell.angle_gamma   90.00
#
_symmetry.space_group_name_H-M   'P 1'
#
loop_
_entity.id
_entity.type
_entity.pdbx_description
1 polymer ?
#
loop_
_entity_poly.entity_id
_entity_poly.type
_entity_poly.pdbx_seq_one_letter_code
_entity_poly.pdbx_strand_id
1 'polypeptide(L)' 'MYIMLRGYQLKRMRILKGLIQDDIAKELDVKRNYISMLENEQREIPEDKYNKWIKFLNSKEARAIVKRRSNKKSNK' A
#
# COMPACT_ATOMS: atom_id res chain seq x y z
N MET A 1 21.53 4.69 10.22
CA MET A 1 20.12 4.69 10.67
C MET A 1 19.25 5.07 9.47
N TYR A 2 18.54 4.11 8.85
CA TYR A 2 17.60 4.43 7.78
C TYR A 2 16.32 4.98 8.40
N ILE A 3 15.88 6.16 7.99
CA ILE A 3 14.65 6.78 8.48
C ILE A 3 13.47 6.07 7.81
N MET A 4 12.67 5.32 8.58
CA MET A 4 11.43 4.71 8.11
C MET A 4 10.37 5.78 7.82
N LEU A 5 9.56 5.53 6.78
CA LEU A 5 8.40 6.38 6.50
C LEU A 5 7.31 6.15 7.54
N ARG A 6 6.72 7.26 7.98
CA ARG A 6 5.54 7.31 8.84
C ARG A 6 4.26 6.86 8.13
N GLY A 7 3.24 6.52 8.90
CA GLY A 7 1.95 6.01 8.39
C GLY A 7 1.32 6.91 7.33
N TYR A 8 1.25 8.22 7.60
CA TYR A 8 0.67 9.17 6.64
C TYR A 8 1.51 9.31 5.36
N GLN A 9 2.82 9.07 5.42
CA GLN A 9 3.70 9.12 4.25
C GLN A 9 3.46 7.89 3.36
N LEU A 10 3.34 6.69 3.95
CA LEU A 10 2.95 5.47 3.23
C LEU A 10 1.56 5.62 2.58
N LYS A 11 0.61 6.24 3.28
CA LYS A 11 -0.71 6.57 2.75
C LYS A 11 -0.62 7.43 1.49
N ARG A 12 0.16 8.51 1.52
CA ARG A 12 0.39 9.39 0.36
C ARG A 12 1.00 8.61 -0.80
N MET A 13 2.04 7.81 -0.54
CA MET A 13 2.69 7.00 -1.57
C MET A 13 1.74 5.98 -2.22
N ARG A 14 0.90 5.32 -1.43
CA ARG A 14 -0.13 4.40 -1.94
C ARG A 14 -1.10 5.11 -2.88
N ILE A 15 -1.61 6.27 -2.47
CA ILE A 15 -2.57 7.06 -3.25
C ILE A 15 -1.92 7.55 -4.56
N LEU A 16 -0.70 8.10 -4.49
CA LEU A 16 0.05 8.56 -5.67
C LEU A 16 0.30 7.43 -6.67
N LYS A 17 0.43 6.19 -6.18
CA LYS A 17 0.61 5.01 -7.03
C LYS A 17 -0.71 4.40 -7.52
N GLY A 18 -1.87 4.99 -7.22
CA GLY A 18 -3.18 4.52 -7.68
C GLY A 18 -3.68 3.24 -6.99
N LEU A 19 -3.08 2.88 -5.86
CA LEU A 19 -3.42 1.68 -5.09
C LEU A 19 -4.48 1.97 -4.03
N ILE A 20 -5.36 0.99 -3.79
CA ILE A 20 -6.31 1.03 -2.68
C ILE A 20 -5.74 0.29 -1.46
N GLN A 21 -6.31 0.53 -0.27
CA GLN A 21 -5.84 -0.12 0.96
C GLN A 21 -5.89 -1.65 0.87
N ASP A 22 -6.88 -2.20 0.18
CA ASP A 22 -7.00 -3.66 -0.03
C ASP A 22 -5.82 -4.25 -0.81
N ASP A 23 -5.20 -3.49 -1.72
CA ASP A 23 -4.05 -3.97 -2.48
C ASP A 23 -2.86 -4.20 -1.55
N ILE A 24 -2.62 -3.27 -0.61
CA ILE A 24 -1.60 -3.41 0.43
C ILE A 24 -1.96 -4.52 1.41
N ALA A 25 -3.24 -4.59 1.81
CA ALA A 25 -3.71 -5.55 2.79
C ALA A 25 -3.48 -7.00 2.33
N LYS A 26 -3.75 -7.27 1.04
CA LYS A 26 -3.49 -8.58 0.41
C LYS A 26 -2.00 -8.91 0.39
N GLU A 27 -1.16 -7.97 -0.03
CA GLU A 27 0.29 -8.18 -0.07
C GLU A 27 0.87 -8.48 1.32
N LEU A 28 0.39 -7.77 2.34
CA LEU A 28 0.88 -7.94 3.71
C LEU A 28 0.21 -9.08 4.45
N ASP A 29 -0.76 -9.77 3.85
CA ASP A 29 -1.61 -10.79 4.47
C ASP A 29 -2.26 -10.29 5.78
N VAL A 30 -3.02 -9.20 5.66
CA VAL A 30 -3.72 -8.55 6.77
C VAL A 30 -5.09 -8.03 6.32
N LYS A 31 -5.92 -7.63 7.27
CA LYS A 31 -7.21 -7.00 6.99
C LYS A 31 -7.02 -5.54 6.56
N ARG A 32 -7.89 -5.04 5.68
CA ARG A 32 -7.91 -3.62 5.26
C ARG A 32 -7.91 -2.63 6.43
N ASN A 33 -8.68 -2.92 7.48
CA ASN A 33 -8.74 -2.04 8.66
C ASN A 33 -7.37 -1.89 9.34
N TYR A 34 -6.56 -2.95 9.32
CA TYR A 34 -5.20 -2.90 9.85
C TYR A 34 -4.34 -1.89 9.07
N ILE A 35 -4.42 -1.90 7.73
CA ILE A 35 -3.76 -0.88 6.90
C ILE A 35 -4.25 0.53 7.25
N SER A 36 -5.56 0.71 7.46
CA SER A 36 -6.11 1.99 7.89
C SER A 36 -5.52 2.48 9.22
N MET A 37 -5.39 1.60 10.21
CA MET A 37 -4.77 1.94 11.50
C MET A 37 -3.31 2.37 11.33
N LEU A 38 -2.54 1.65 10.50
CA LEU A 38 -1.15 2.01 10.21
C LEU A 38 -1.04 3.36 9.49
N GLU A 39 -1.88 3.61 8.47
CA GLU A 39 -1.86 4.84 7.68
C GLU A 39 -2.27 6.09 8.46
N ASN A 40 -3.10 5.92 9.49
CA ASN A 40 -3.54 7.00 10.36
C ASN A 40 -2.78 7.03 11.70
N GLU A 41 -1.65 6.31 11.79
CA GLU A 41 -0.75 6.30 12.95
C GLU A 41 -1.43 5.91 14.28
N GLN A 42 -2.55 5.18 14.20
CA GLN A 42 -3.20 4.57 15.36
C GLN A 42 -2.43 3.35 15.86
N ARG A 43 -1.53 2.82 15.03
CA ARG A 43 -0.62 1.73 15.37
C ARG A 43 0.72 1.95 14.66
N GLU A 44 1.80 1.61 15.35
CA GLU A 44 3.14 1.58 14.75
C GLU A 44 3.25 0.51 13.67
N ILE A 45 4.08 0.77 12.67
CA ILE A 45 4.29 -0.13 11.54
C ILE A 45 5.40 -1.12 11.92
N PRO A 46 5.12 -2.43 12.01
CA PRO A 46 6.17 -3.43 12.22
C PRO A 46 7.18 -3.40 11.07
N GLU A 47 8.46 -3.60 11.38
CA GLU A 47 9.55 -3.49 10.40
C GLU A 47 9.40 -4.48 9.23
N ASP A 48 8.96 -5.71 9.50
CA ASP A 48 8.70 -6.73 8.48
C ASP A 48 7.61 -6.29 7.49
N LYS A 49 6.55 -5.67 8.01
CA LYS A 49 5.43 -5.14 7.22
C LYS A 49 5.87 -3.91 6.43
N TYR A 50 6.67 -3.03 7.02
CA TYR A 50 7.23 -1.86 6.33
C TYR A 50 8.06 -2.28 5.11
N ASN A 51 8.98 -3.22 5.29
CA ASN A 51 9.87 -3.69 4.23
C ASN A 51 9.08 -4.32 3.07
N LYS A 52 8.09 -5.17 3.38
CA LYS A 52 7.19 -5.75 2.36
C LYS A 52 6.38 -4.67 1.64
N TRP A 53 5.84 -3.69 2.38
CA TRP A 53 5.05 -2.61 1.81
C TRP A 53 5.87 -1.77 0.82
N ILE A 54 7.06 -1.31 1.21
CA ILE A 54 7.94 -0.52 0.33
C ILE A 54 8.34 -1.32 -0.91
N LYS A 55 8.69 -2.60 -0.75
CA LYS A 55 9.00 -3.50 -1.87
C LYS A 55 7.82 -3.60 -2.83
N PHE A 56 6.62 -3.80 -2.31
CA PHE A 56 5.41 -3.90 -3.11
C PHE A 56 5.07 -2.62 -3.86
N LEU A 57 5.15 -1.45 -3.21
CA LEU A 57 4.89 -0.16 -3.86
C LEU A 57 5.75 0.08 -5.10
N ASN A 58 6.96 -0.50 -5.16
CA ASN A 58 7.90 -0.35 -6.26
C ASN A 58 7.92 -1.54 -7.23
N SER A 59 7.07 -2.55 -6.99
CA SER A 59 7.02 -3.77 -7.79
C SER A 59 6.36 -3.57 -9.16
N LYS A 60 6.57 -4.54 -10.06
CA LYS A 60 5.80 -4.63 -11.32
C LYS A 60 4.35 -5.06 -11.04
N GLU A 61 4.12 -5.86 -10.01
CA GLU A 61 2.80 -6.33 -9.56
C GLU A 61 1.86 -5.16 -9.25
N ALA A 62 2.31 -4.22 -8.41
CA ALA A 62 1.54 -3.03 -8.05
C ALA A 62 1.12 -2.22 -9.29
N ARG A 63 2.04 -2.02 -10.24
CA ARG A 63 1.74 -1.32 -11.51
C ARG A 63 0.73 -2.09 -12.36
N ALA A 64 0.82 -3.42 -12.40
CA ALA A 64 -0.11 -4.27 -13.14
C ALA A 64 -1.53 -4.21 -12.55
N ILE A 65 -1.68 -4.20 -11.22
CA ILE A 65 -2.98 -4.07 -10.55
C ILE A 65 -3.68 -2.78 -10.97
N VAL A 66 -2.97 -1.65 -10.94
CA VAL A 66 -3.54 -0.35 -11.32
C VAL A 66 -3.91 -0.31 -12.79
N LYS A 67 -3.05 -0.82 -13.68
CA LYS A 67 -3.34 -0.91 -15.12
C LYS A 67 -4.57 -1.78 -15.42
N ARG A 68 -4.73 -2.92 -14.74
CA ARG A 68 -5.92 -3.78 -14.90
C ARG A 68 -7.19 -3.05 -14.45
N ARG A 69 -7.13 -2.31 -13.34
CA ARG A 69 -8.25 -1.53 -12.81
C ARG A 69 -8.64 -0.37 -13.72
N SER A 70 -7.67 0.34 -14.30
CA SER A 70 -7.95 1.41 -15.27
C SER A 70 -8.62 0.87 -16.53
N ASN A 71 -8.11 -0.23 -17.09
CA ASN A 71 -8.70 -0.85 -18.29
C ASN A 71 -10.14 -1.32 -18.06
N LYS A 72 -10.44 -1.90 -16.89
CA LYS A 72 -11.80 -2.30 -16.53
C LYS A 72 -12.76 -1.11 -16.45
N LYS A 73 -12.26 0.07 -16.03
CA LYS A 73 -13.07 1.30 -15.98
C LYS A 73 -13.34 1.88 -17.37
N SER A 74 -12.39 1.73 -18.31
CA SER A 74 -12.54 2.22 -19.69
C SER A 74 -13.50 1.38 -20.54
N ASN A 75 -13.68 0.10 -20.22
CA ASN A 75 -14.59 -0.81 -20.94
C ASN A 75 -16.03 -0.81 -20.39
N LYS A 76 -16.35 0.08 -19.45
CA LYS A 76 -17.68 0.22 -18.84
C LYS A 76 -18.25 1.57 -19.20
#